data_AF-A0A224VLV2-F1
#
_entry.id   AF-A0A224VLV2-F1
#
_cell.length_a   1.000
_cell.length_b   1.000
_cell.length_c   1.000
_cell.angle_alpha   90.00
_cell.angle_beta   90.00
_cell.angle_gamma   90.00
#
_symmetry.space_group_name_H-M   'P 1'
#
loop_
_entity.id
_entity.type
_entity.pdbx_description
1 polymer ?
#
loop_
_entity_poly.entity_id
_entity_poly.type
_entity_poly.pdbx_seq_one_letter_code
_entity_poly.pdbx_strand_id
1 'polypeptide(L)'
;MSQESAYIQLVGKNTFLQVDDTLFKHIKNALSSRDNVNIFKNNVHSTFTVNGLQVSNGLNLIIGHRGSGKTHFLDTIEKEYPEDIYRISQFESTKQDDFLKHEQSERENHALATWCDQNSLKINEIKDYVNSSQLKSVSDYLKELNQYATDFVKSKSKSKIKLFSQSNFDIPNLDWIEEILRSIKKIWSSNQLWAYIDNSQIYKNNLCNLYSAIRVKYLKQMKLRSIYIAVNKSLTSIKDFVSHQTGQRTLPEFDFLTKMRRIVQEEKINEWMSSFQPLDIANKNLLGYKIITTIAPYKSASEFKDITKTKVAVADIIDKYKKKKFTDYLIALSEKNLFVPKDIVNYLFYRKTKILNENGMEASGGQAVALALTLSLEDSTSKDIILIDEPEASLDNDFIKNKLVPTIKKLGKEKTVFVVTHNSTLGSMLLPDYLILTKCEQKKFEIFSGDYSSKELTNLVGKKYNSFDSFLDAMEAGEDAFSEKKEHYEYLKNQ
;
A
#
# COMPACT_ATOMS: atom_id res chain seq x y z
N MET A 1 39.56 -54.52 -10.41
CA MET A 1 39.29 -53.13 -10.01
C MET A 1 39.42 -52.16 -11.20
N SER A 2 38.68 -52.34 -12.30
CA SER A 2 38.81 -51.42 -13.45
C SER A 2 37.59 -51.30 -14.36
N GLN A 3 36.39 -51.69 -13.91
CA GLN A 3 35.13 -51.38 -14.61
C GLN A 3 34.08 -50.76 -13.69
N GLU A 4 34.00 -51.18 -12.42
CA GLU A 4 33.07 -50.58 -11.45
C GLU A 4 33.41 -49.12 -11.08
N SER A 5 34.70 -48.74 -11.07
CA SER A 5 35.09 -47.36 -10.72
C SER A 5 34.77 -46.34 -11.82
N ALA A 6 34.65 -46.77 -13.08
CA ALA A 6 34.23 -45.92 -14.19
C ALA A 6 32.70 -45.71 -14.19
N TYR A 7 31.94 -46.73 -13.80
CA TYR A 7 30.48 -46.62 -13.68
C TYR A 7 30.07 -45.64 -12.58
N ILE A 8 30.79 -45.63 -11.44
CA ILE A 8 30.49 -44.74 -10.30
C ILE A 8 30.75 -43.26 -10.63
N GLN A 9 31.66 -42.93 -11.57
CA GLN A 9 31.94 -41.54 -11.97
C GLN A 9 30.87 -40.90 -12.88
N LEU A 10 29.99 -41.70 -13.51
CA LEU A 10 28.92 -41.19 -14.39
C LEU A 10 27.59 -40.97 -13.67
N VAL A 11 27.43 -41.53 -12.46
CA VAL A 11 26.17 -41.51 -11.68
C VAL A 11 25.72 -40.08 -11.29
N GLY A 12 26.62 -39.09 -11.36
CA GLY A 12 26.32 -37.69 -11.00
C GLY A 12 26.18 -36.70 -12.17
N LYS A 13 26.27 -37.14 -13.44
CA LYS A 13 26.22 -36.24 -14.61
C LYS A 13 25.06 -36.58 -15.53
N ASN A 14 23.85 -36.54 -15.00
CA ASN A 14 22.65 -36.73 -15.79
C ASN A 14 22.23 -35.40 -16.42
N THR A 15 22.02 -35.42 -17.74
CA THR A 15 21.36 -34.33 -18.46
C THR A 15 19.91 -34.73 -18.65
N PHE A 16 19.00 -33.97 -18.07
CA PHE A 16 17.57 -34.13 -18.21
C PHE A 16 17.09 -33.29 -19.39
N LEU A 17 16.19 -33.88 -20.18
CA LEU A 17 15.62 -33.30 -21.39
C LEU A 17 14.11 -33.18 -21.21
N GLN A 18 13.56 -32.01 -21.53
CA GLN A 18 12.12 -31.78 -21.61
C GLN A 18 11.60 -32.30 -22.95
N VAL A 19 10.94 -33.45 -22.94
CA VAL A 19 10.30 -34.08 -24.11
C VAL A 19 9.11 -34.95 -23.68
N ASP A 20 8.02 -34.93 -24.45
CA ASP A 20 6.84 -35.77 -24.21
C ASP A 20 7.05 -37.24 -24.64
N ASP A 21 7.96 -37.49 -25.58
CA ASP A 21 8.30 -38.84 -26.05
C ASP A 21 9.79 -39.01 -26.35
N THR A 22 10.19 -40.25 -26.60
CA THR A 22 11.59 -40.61 -26.89
C THR A 22 11.90 -40.65 -28.38
N LEU A 23 11.11 -39.98 -29.24
CA LEU A 23 11.41 -39.93 -30.67
C LEU A 23 12.66 -39.08 -30.91
N PHE A 24 13.60 -39.61 -31.71
CA PHE A 24 14.90 -38.97 -31.96
C PHE A 24 14.78 -37.52 -32.46
N LYS A 25 13.76 -37.21 -33.28
CA LYS A 25 13.50 -35.86 -33.76
C LYS A 25 13.10 -34.91 -32.63
N HIS A 26 12.29 -35.37 -31.66
CA HIS A 26 11.84 -34.57 -30.53
C HIS A 26 12.99 -34.32 -29.56
N ILE A 27 13.82 -35.34 -29.29
CA ILE A 27 15.06 -35.18 -28.53
C ILE A 27 16.00 -34.16 -29.21
N LYS A 28 16.17 -34.24 -30.53
CA LYS A 28 17.00 -33.29 -31.30
C LYS A 28 16.45 -31.85 -31.20
N ASN A 29 15.14 -31.68 -31.27
CA ASN A 29 14.49 -30.38 -31.14
C ASN A 29 14.66 -29.82 -29.72
N ALA A 30 14.45 -30.63 -28.69
CA ALA A 30 14.66 -30.22 -27.29
C ALA A 30 16.10 -29.76 -27.05
N LEU A 31 17.10 -30.48 -27.59
CA LEU A 31 18.51 -30.09 -27.49
C LEU A 31 18.86 -28.76 -28.19
N SER A 32 18.01 -28.26 -29.08
CA SER A 32 18.24 -26.97 -29.76
C SER A 32 17.90 -25.76 -28.88
N SER A 33 17.12 -25.96 -27.82
CA SER A 33 16.77 -24.93 -26.83
C SER A 33 17.52 -25.15 -25.53
N ARG A 34 18.14 -24.10 -24.99
CA ARG A 34 18.84 -24.17 -23.70
C ARG A 34 17.87 -24.40 -22.53
N ASP A 35 16.61 -23.97 -22.67
CA ASP A 35 15.61 -24.07 -21.61
C ASP A 35 15.10 -25.51 -21.44
N ASN A 36 15.22 -26.35 -22.47
CA ASN A 36 14.74 -27.74 -22.45
C ASN A 36 15.81 -28.74 -21.98
N VAL A 37 16.97 -28.25 -21.53
CA VAL A 37 18.13 -29.08 -21.13
C VAL A 37 18.60 -28.65 -19.75
N ASN A 38 18.55 -29.54 -18.76
CA ASN A 38 18.98 -29.23 -17.41
C ASN A 38 19.80 -30.33 -16.75
N ILE A 39 20.73 -29.96 -15.87
CA ILE A 39 21.50 -30.92 -15.05
C ILE A 39 20.74 -31.34 -13.78
N PHE A 40 19.72 -30.56 -13.39
CA PHE A 40 18.85 -30.87 -12.26
C PHE A 40 17.47 -31.27 -12.76
N LYS A 41 17.00 -32.45 -12.37
CA LYS A 41 15.66 -32.95 -12.73
C LYS A 41 14.53 -31.98 -12.36
N ASN A 42 14.67 -31.27 -11.24
CA ASN A 42 13.66 -30.36 -10.72
C ASN A 42 13.54 -29.04 -11.51
N ASN A 43 14.53 -28.74 -12.35
CA ASN A 43 14.54 -27.52 -13.17
C ASN A 43 14.08 -27.80 -14.62
N VAL A 44 13.62 -29.01 -14.88
CA VAL A 44 12.84 -29.34 -16.06
C VAL A 44 11.38 -29.06 -15.71
N HIS A 45 10.63 -28.40 -16.60
CA HIS A 45 9.27 -27.96 -16.32
C HIS A 45 8.40 -29.15 -15.93
N SER A 46 7.95 -29.17 -14.67
CA SER A 46 7.04 -30.19 -14.17
C SER A 46 5.64 -29.97 -14.74
N THR A 47 4.93 -31.04 -15.04
CA THR A 47 3.54 -30.98 -15.51
C THR A 47 2.57 -31.35 -14.40
N PHE A 48 1.35 -30.83 -14.49
CA PHE A 48 0.21 -31.24 -13.66
C PHE A 48 -1.02 -31.42 -14.54
N THR A 49 -2.15 -31.80 -13.94
CA THR A 49 -3.39 -32.02 -14.66
C THR A 49 -4.45 -30.98 -14.30
N VAL A 50 -5.12 -30.43 -15.31
CA VAL A 50 -6.31 -29.59 -15.18
C VAL A 50 -7.45 -30.32 -15.88
N ASN A 51 -8.53 -30.64 -15.17
CA ASN A 51 -9.64 -31.43 -15.72
C ASN A 51 -9.18 -32.71 -16.46
N GLY A 52 -8.14 -33.37 -15.92
CA GLY A 52 -7.48 -34.56 -16.48
C GLY A 52 -6.48 -34.30 -17.62
N LEU A 53 -6.37 -33.08 -18.14
CA LEU A 53 -5.49 -32.71 -19.25
C LEU A 53 -4.11 -32.29 -18.72
N GLN A 54 -3.03 -32.80 -19.30
CA GLN A 54 -1.67 -32.47 -18.89
C GLN A 54 -1.28 -31.05 -19.35
N VAL A 55 -0.76 -30.25 -18.43
CA VAL A 55 -0.32 -28.86 -18.66
C VAL A 55 1.00 -28.59 -17.92
N SER A 56 1.72 -27.53 -18.30
CA SER A 56 2.98 -27.13 -17.65
C SER A 56 2.72 -26.36 -16.34
N ASN A 57 3.56 -26.54 -15.32
CA ASN A 57 3.64 -25.64 -14.15
C ASN A 57 4.30 -24.29 -14.48
N GLY A 58 4.83 -24.12 -15.69
CA GLY A 58 5.36 -22.85 -16.18
C GLY A 58 4.38 -22.15 -17.11
N LEU A 59 4.80 -21.94 -18.36
CA LEU A 59 4.08 -21.13 -19.33
C LEU A 59 3.24 -21.99 -20.28
N ASN A 60 1.93 -21.74 -20.30
CA ASN A 60 0.96 -22.43 -21.15
C ASN A 60 0.31 -21.42 -22.10
N LEU A 61 0.30 -21.71 -23.40
CA LEU A 61 -0.38 -20.89 -24.40
C LEU A 61 -1.65 -21.58 -24.87
N ILE A 62 -2.77 -20.90 -24.74
CA ILE A 62 -4.08 -21.38 -25.16
C ILE A 62 -4.46 -20.70 -26.48
N ILE A 63 -4.63 -21.50 -27.51
CA ILE A 63 -4.99 -21.08 -28.86
C ILE A 63 -6.30 -21.72 -29.33
N GLY A 64 -6.94 -21.09 -30.30
CA GLY A 64 -8.16 -21.60 -30.92
C GLY A 64 -8.99 -20.47 -31.54
N HIS A 65 -9.89 -20.84 -32.45
CA HIS A 65 -10.75 -19.89 -33.16
C HIS A 65 -11.69 -19.13 -32.21
N ARG A 66 -12.34 -18.06 -32.69
CA ARG A 66 -13.43 -17.41 -31.94
C ARG A 66 -14.54 -18.43 -31.64
N GLY A 67 -15.01 -18.45 -30.40
CA GLY A 67 -16.04 -19.42 -29.95
C GLY A 67 -15.54 -20.86 -29.72
N SER A 68 -14.23 -21.11 -29.74
CA SER A 68 -13.66 -22.45 -29.58
C SER A 68 -13.60 -22.99 -28.14
N GLY A 69 -13.90 -22.17 -27.14
CA GLY A 69 -13.93 -22.58 -25.72
C GLY A 69 -12.73 -22.12 -24.87
N LYS A 70 -11.86 -21.23 -25.37
CA LYS A 70 -10.72 -20.67 -24.61
C LYS A 70 -11.13 -20.12 -23.23
N THR A 71 -12.08 -19.20 -23.20
CA THR A 71 -12.62 -18.62 -21.96
C THR A 71 -13.27 -19.68 -21.07
N HIS A 72 -13.98 -20.65 -21.66
CA HIS A 72 -14.56 -21.76 -20.90
C HIS A 72 -13.50 -22.64 -20.22
N PHE A 73 -12.34 -22.83 -20.86
CA PHE A 73 -11.22 -23.53 -20.25
C PHE A 73 -10.61 -22.73 -19.10
N LEU A 74 -10.42 -21.41 -19.26
CA LEU A 74 -10.00 -20.54 -18.16
C LEU A 74 -10.96 -20.61 -16.96
N ASP A 75 -12.28 -20.56 -17.22
CA ASP A 75 -13.31 -20.71 -16.19
C ASP A 75 -13.26 -22.08 -15.50
N THR A 76 -12.79 -23.11 -16.20
CA THR A 76 -12.61 -24.46 -15.64
C THR A 76 -11.43 -24.48 -14.68
N ILE A 77 -10.30 -23.86 -15.04
CA ILE A 77 -9.14 -23.73 -14.15
C ILE A 77 -9.51 -22.95 -12.89
N GLU A 78 -10.24 -21.85 -13.05
CA GLU A 78 -10.69 -21.00 -11.93
C GLU A 78 -11.60 -21.74 -10.95
N LYS A 79 -12.45 -22.65 -11.43
CA LYS A 79 -13.29 -23.51 -10.58
C LYS A 79 -12.51 -24.59 -9.85
N GLU A 80 -11.44 -25.12 -10.47
CA GLU A 80 -10.62 -26.18 -9.89
C GLU A 80 -9.65 -25.61 -8.83
N TYR A 81 -9.19 -24.37 -9.00
CA TYR A 81 -8.20 -23.70 -8.13
C TYR A 81 -8.66 -22.29 -7.65
N PRO A 82 -9.78 -22.15 -6.93
CA PRO A 82 -10.39 -20.85 -6.65
C PRO A 82 -9.57 -19.95 -5.70
N GLU A 83 -8.79 -20.53 -4.79
CA GLU A 83 -8.08 -19.76 -3.74
C GLU A 83 -6.72 -19.22 -4.20
N ASP A 84 -6.15 -19.75 -5.28
CA ASP A 84 -4.76 -19.51 -5.66
C ASP A 84 -4.60 -18.99 -7.09
N ILE A 85 -5.65 -18.34 -7.59
CA ILE A 85 -5.71 -17.86 -8.97
C ILE A 85 -5.85 -16.34 -9.03
N TYR A 86 -5.18 -15.75 -10.02
CA TYR A 86 -5.36 -14.36 -10.41
C TYR A 86 -5.69 -14.29 -11.90
N ARG A 87 -6.84 -13.72 -12.25
CA ARG A 87 -7.26 -13.57 -13.65
C ARG A 87 -7.11 -12.12 -14.12
N ILE A 88 -6.28 -11.95 -15.13
CA ILE A 88 -6.13 -10.73 -15.91
C ILE A 88 -7.06 -10.85 -17.11
N SER A 89 -8.21 -10.21 -17.03
CA SER A 89 -9.20 -10.17 -18.12
C SER A 89 -8.78 -9.18 -19.20
N GLN A 90 -9.40 -9.32 -20.38
CA GLN A 90 -9.23 -8.38 -21.48
C GLN A 90 -9.55 -6.95 -21.03
N PHE A 91 -8.58 -6.05 -21.21
CA PHE A 91 -8.72 -4.65 -20.83
C PHE A 91 -9.53 -3.90 -21.90
N GLU A 92 -10.81 -3.62 -21.62
CA GLU A 92 -11.61 -2.65 -22.39
C GLU A 92 -11.32 -1.22 -21.92
N SER A 93 -11.22 -0.26 -22.85
CA SER A 93 -10.82 1.12 -22.58
C SER A 93 -11.62 1.82 -21.46
N THR A 94 -12.90 1.50 -21.30
CA THR A 94 -13.78 2.09 -20.27
C THR A 94 -13.59 1.48 -18.87
N LYS A 95 -13.27 0.18 -18.77
CA LYS A 95 -13.03 -0.50 -17.48
C LYS A 95 -11.64 -0.21 -16.91
N GLN A 96 -10.69 0.15 -17.78
CA GLN A 96 -9.31 0.48 -17.41
C GLN A 96 -9.21 1.73 -16.53
N ASP A 97 -9.93 2.80 -16.86
CA ASP A 97 -9.87 4.04 -16.10
C ASP A 97 -10.30 3.85 -14.65
N ASP A 98 -11.30 3.00 -14.41
CA ASP A 98 -11.79 2.72 -13.06
C ASP A 98 -10.82 1.84 -12.28
N PHE A 99 -10.24 0.81 -12.91
CA PHE A 99 -9.17 0.00 -12.31
C PHE A 99 -7.97 0.86 -11.93
N LEU A 100 -7.49 1.70 -12.85
CA LEU A 100 -6.35 2.58 -12.60
C LEU A 100 -6.62 3.59 -11.50
N LYS A 101 -7.83 4.19 -11.44
CA LYS A 101 -8.21 5.08 -10.35
C LYS A 101 -8.23 4.36 -9.01
N HIS A 102 -8.75 3.13 -8.97
CA HIS A 102 -8.76 2.31 -7.77
C HIS A 102 -7.34 1.99 -7.29
N GLU A 103 -6.49 1.46 -8.17
CA GLU A 103 -5.10 1.15 -7.88
C GLU A 103 -4.30 2.38 -7.44
N GLN A 104 -4.50 3.52 -8.11
CA GLN A 104 -3.91 4.79 -7.70
C GLN A 104 -4.33 5.17 -6.29
N SER A 105 -5.63 5.09 -5.98
CA SER A 105 -6.17 5.43 -4.66
C SER A 105 -5.61 4.52 -3.56
N GLU A 106 -5.51 3.21 -3.79
CA GLU A 106 -4.96 2.28 -2.80
C GLU A 106 -3.47 2.56 -2.53
N ARG A 107 -2.68 2.72 -3.60
CA ARG A 107 -1.24 3.04 -3.48
C ARG A 107 -1.02 4.41 -2.84
N GLU A 108 -1.87 5.38 -3.15
CA GLU A 108 -1.91 6.69 -2.49
C GLU A 108 -2.14 6.57 -0.99
N ASN A 109 -3.16 5.81 -0.59
CA ASN A 109 -3.51 5.61 0.81
C ASN A 109 -2.36 4.95 1.58
N HIS A 110 -1.71 3.96 0.97
CA HIS A 110 -0.56 3.29 1.57
C HIS A 110 0.65 4.24 1.73
N ALA A 111 0.98 5.01 0.69
CA ALA A 111 2.04 6.02 0.73
C ALA A 111 1.77 7.06 1.82
N LEU A 112 0.52 7.54 1.91
CA LEU A 112 0.10 8.52 2.89
C LEU A 112 0.18 7.96 4.31
N ALA A 113 -0.25 6.71 4.53
CA ALA A 113 -0.17 6.05 5.83
C ALA A 113 1.30 5.97 6.31
N THR A 114 2.19 5.54 5.42
CA THR A 114 3.64 5.46 5.70
C THR A 114 4.21 6.84 6.09
N TRP A 115 3.84 7.89 5.37
CA TRP A 115 4.26 9.25 5.69
C TRP A 115 3.67 9.77 7.00
N CYS A 116 2.40 9.43 7.30
CA CYS A 116 1.74 9.76 8.56
C CYS A 116 2.49 9.16 9.74
N ASP A 117 2.90 7.90 9.63
CA ASP A 117 3.61 7.20 10.71
C ASP A 117 4.95 7.87 11.02
N GLN A 118 5.70 8.25 9.98
CA GLN A 118 6.95 9.00 10.11
C GLN A 118 6.77 10.39 10.76
N ASN A 119 5.58 10.98 10.65
CA ASN A 119 5.25 12.32 11.17
C ASN A 119 4.24 12.27 12.33
N SER A 120 4.04 11.11 12.93
CA SER A 120 2.97 10.84 13.90
C SER A 120 2.99 11.79 15.10
N LEU A 121 4.16 12.12 15.64
CA LEU A 121 4.30 13.08 16.75
C LEU A 121 3.72 14.45 16.40
N LYS A 122 4.12 15.03 15.27
CA LYS A 122 3.65 16.37 14.84
C LYS A 122 2.15 16.35 14.54
N ILE A 123 1.69 15.29 13.90
CA ILE A 123 0.28 15.11 13.55
C ILE A 123 -0.57 14.99 14.82
N ASN A 124 -0.13 14.22 15.82
CA ASN A 124 -0.84 14.05 17.08
C ASN A 124 -0.88 15.36 17.89
N GLU A 125 0.20 16.13 17.94
CA GLU A 125 0.20 17.47 18.56
C GLU A 125 -0.84 18.41 17.94
N ILE A 126 -1.03 18.36 16.62
CA ILE A 126 -2.08 19.15 15.96
C ILE A 126 -3.47 18.62 16.32
N LYS A 127 -3.67 17.30 16.36
CA LYS A 127 -4.95 16.73 16.82
C LYS A 127 -5.29 17.21 18.23
N ASP A 128 -4.33 17.16 19.14
CA ASP A 128 -4.50 17.57 20.53
C ASP A 128 -4.78 19.08 20.62
N TYR A 129 -4.09 19.89 19.82
CA TYR A 129 -4.38 21.33 19.73
C TYR A 129 -5.82 21.62 19.32
N VAL A 130 -6.33 20.95 18.27
CA VAL A 130 -7.72 21.15 17.78
C VAL A 130 -8.75 20.66 18.79
N ASN A 131 -8.48 19.53 19.47
CA ASN A 131 -9.39 18.96 20.46
C ASN A 131 -9.36 19.71 21.81
N SER A 132 -8.35 20.55 22.05
CA SER A 132 -8.22 21.28 23.31
C SER A 132 -9.24 22.42 23.44
N SER A 133 -9.97 22.45 24.56
CA SER A 133 -10.97 23.47 24.86
C SER A 133 -10.38 24.88 24.80
N GLN A 134 -11.17 25.83 24.30
CA GLN A 134 -10.76 27.21 24.19
C GLN A 134 -10.56 27.79 25.61
N LEU A 135 -9.34 28.18 25.92
CA LEU A 135 -9.01 28.77 27.21
C LEU A 135 -9.59 30.18 27.32
N LYS A 136 -9.93 30.58 28.55
CA LYS A 136 -10.34 31.94 28.88
C LYS A 136 -9.31 32.94 28.34
N SER A 137 -9.77 34.09 27.84
CA SER A 137 -8.86 35.11 27.34
C SER A 137 -8.12 35.79 28.50
N VAL A 138 -6.86 36.17 28.29
CA VAL A 138 -6.09 36.94 29.28
C VAL A 138 -6.79 38.28 29.58
N SER A 139 -7.44 38.88 28.59
CA SER A 139 -8.22 40.12 28.77
C SER A 139 -9.41 39.95 29.72
N ASP A 140 -10.14 38.83 29.63
CA ASP A 140 -11.29 38.58 30.52
C ASP A 140 -10.81 38.31 31.94
N TYR A 141 -9.71 37.57 32.09
CA TYR A 141 -9.04 37.40 33.38
C TYR A 141 -8.63 38.75 34.00
N LEU A 142 -8.01 39.64 33.24
CA LEU A 142 -7.61 40.97 33.74
C LEU A 142 -8.82 41.83 34.14
N LYS A 143 -9.94 41.74 33.41
CA LYS A 143 -11.19 42.43 33.79
C LYS A 143 -11.72 41.92 35.13
N GLU A 144 -11.76 40.61 35.32
CA GLU A 144 -12.20 40.01 36.58
C GLU A 144 -11.26 40.36 37.73
N LEU A 145 -9.95 40.36 37.48
CA LEU A 145 -8.94 40.71 38.47
C LEU A 145 -9.07 42.17 38.91
N ASN A 146 -9.31 43.09 37.97
CA ASN A 146 -9.56 44.50 38.29
C ASN A 146 -10.85 44.68 39.11
N GLN A 147 -11.91 43.94 38.78
CA GLN A 147 -13.16 43.96 39.54
C GLN A 147 -12.94 43.43 40.97
N TYR A 148 -12.24 42.30 41.12
CA TYR A 148 -11.84 41.75 42.41
C TYR A 148 -11.04 42.76 43.24
N ALA A 149 -10.03 43.39 42.66
CA ALA A 149 -9.18 44.37 43.34
C ALA A 149 -10.00 45.58 43.84
N THR A 150 -10.96 46.05 43.04
CA THR A 150 -11.85 47.16 43.40
C THR A 150 -12.73 46.80 44.61
N ASP A 151 -13.28 45.58 44.63
CA ASP A 151 -14.09 45.09 45.76
C ASP A 151 -13.24 44.86 47.01
N PHE A 152 -12.00 44.40 46.84
CA PHE A 152 -11.06 44.14 47.93
C PHE A 152 -10.69 45.42 48.70
N VAL A 153 -10.40 46.52 48.00
CA VAL A 153 -10.06 47.81 48.63
C VAL A 153 -11.25 48.44 49.36
N LYS A 154 -12.48 48.26 48.85
CA LYS A 154 -13.69 48.82 49.48
C LYS A 154 -14.05 48.17 50.81
N SER A 155 -13.54 46.97 51.11
CA SER A 155 -13.90 46.22 52.32
C SER A 155 -12.81 46.31 53.40
N LYS A 156 -13.09 47.02 54.51
CA LYS A 156 -12.13 47.18 55.63
C LYS A 156 -12.03 45.97 56.57
N SER A 157 -13.02 45.09 56.61
CA SER A 157 -13.10 43.96 57.54
C SER A 157 -12.46 42.67 56.99
N LYS A 158 -12.31 42.53 55.67
CA LYS A 158 -12.08 41.24 54.99
C LYS A 158 -10.66 41.06 54.43
N SER A 159 -9.86 42.12 54.37
CA SER A 159 -8.40 42.06 54.14
C SER A 159 -7.63 41.32 55.24
N LYS A 160 -8.30 41.01 56.36
CA LYS A 160 -7.76 40.25 57.49
C LYS A 160 -7.62 38.75 57.20
N ILE A 161 -8.41 38.18 56.28
CA ILE A 161 -8.36 36.75 55.94
C ILE A 161 -7.35 36.53 54.81
N LYS A 162 -6.07 36.32 55.17
CA LYS A 162 -4.95 36.15 54.22
C LYS A 162 -5.15 35.01 53.21
N LEU A 163 -5.92 33.97 53.56
CA LEU A 163 -6.20 32.82 52.69
C LEU A 163 -7.17 33.13 51.55
N PHE A 164 -8.04 34.14 51.73
CA PHE A 164 -9.01 34.54 50.71
C PHE A 164 -8.35 35.17 49.48
N SER A 165 -7.16 35.75 49.65
CA SER A 165 -6.37 36.36 48.58
C SER A 165 -5.27 35.46 48.02
N GLN A 166 -5.17 34.19 48.45
CA GLN A 166 -4.18 33.26 47.89
C GLN A 166 -4.66 32.63 46.58
N SER A 167 -3.72 32.43 45.66
CA SER A 167 -3.94 31.61 44.46
C SER A 167 -3.89 30.12 44.81
N ASN A 168 -4.53 29.30 43.98
CA ASN A 168 -4.35 27.86 44.04
C ASN A 168 -2.93 27.49 43.57
N PHE A 169 -2.43 26.34 44.04
CA PHE A 169 -1.18 25.75 43.57
C PHE A 169 -1.38 25.09 42.20
N ASP A 170 -0.40 25.23 41.32
CA ASP A 170 -0.36 24.51 40.04
C ASP A 170 -0.17 23.00 40.28
N ILE A 171 -1.08 22.20 39.75
CA ILE A 171 -1.05 20.74 39.91
C ILE A 171 -0.17 20.14 38.81
N PRO A 172 0.99 19.52 39.15
CA PRO A 172 1.84 18.92 38.14
C PRO A 172 1.17 17.71 37.49
N ASN A 173 1.21 17.65 36.14
CA ASN A 173 0.82 16.46 35.39
C ASN A 173 1.94 15.40 35.47
N LEU A 174 1.58 14.19 35.91
CA LEU A 174 2.51 13.07 36.09
C LEU A 174 2.13 11.85 35.22
N ASP A 175 1.16 12.01 34.32
CA ASP A 175 0.54 10.91 33.58
C ASP A 175 1.55 10.27 32.62
N TRP A 176 2.41 11.08 32.01
CA TRP A 176 3.52 10.62 31.15
C TRP A 176 4.52 9.74 31.91
N ILE A 177 4.82 10.05 33.17
CA ILE A 177 5.74 9.23 34.00
C ILE A 177 5.08 7.88 34.31
N GLU A 178 3.79 7.91 34.62
CA GLU A 178 3.00 6.71 34.89
C GLU A 178 2.96 5.79 33.67
N GLU A 179 2.77 6.35 32.48
CA GLU A 179 2.77 5.60 31.22
C GLU A 179 4.14 4.95 30.93
N ILE A 180 5.24 5.69 31.14
CA ILE A 180 6.60 5.15 31.01
C ILE A 180 6.82 3.99 32.01
N LEU A 181 6.44 4.17 33.28
CA LEU A 181 6.57 3.12 34.30
C LEU A 181 5.76 1.87 33.93
N ARG A 182 4.53 2.04 33.40
CA ARG A 182 3.70 0.92 32.91
C ARG A 182 4.36 0.20 31.72
N SER A 183 4.92 0.94 30.77
CA SER A 183 5.63 0.41 29.61
C SER A 183 6.88 -0.39 30.02
N ILE A 184 7.69 0.13 30.93
CA ILE A 184 8.84 -0.59 31.48
C ILE A 184 8.39 -1.88 32.18
N LYS A 185 7.31 -1.81 32.98
CA LYS A 185 6.75 -3.00 33.65
C LYS A 185 6.26 -4.04 32.64
N LYS A 186 5.60 -3.62 31.55
CA LYS A 186 5.12 -4.51 30.48
C LYS A 186 6.27 -5.25 29.80
N ILE A 187 7.35 -4.54 29.48
CA ILE A 187 8.58 -5.12 28.91
C ILE A 187 9.17 -6.13 29.90
N TRP A 188 9.30 -5.75 31.17
CA TRP A 188 9.87 -6.60 32.21
C TRP A 188 9.08 -7.92 32.39
N SER A 189 7.74 -7.87 32.29
CA SER A 189 6.87 -9.05 32.41
C SER A 189 6.76 -9.94 31.17
N SER A 190 7.39 -9.57 30.04
CA SER A 190 7.23 -10.32 28.77
C SER A 190 8.09 -11.58 28.73
N ASN A 191 7.53 -12.73 29.14
CA ASN A 191 8.25 -14.01 29.12
C ASN A 191 8.74 -14.40 27.72
N GLN A 192 7.95 -14.12 26.69
CA GLN A 192 8.31 -14.39 25.29
C GLN A 192 9.55 -13.61 24.88
N LEU A 193 9.59 -12.29 25.14
CA LEU A 193 10.73 -11.44 24.81
C LEU A 193 12.03 -11.98 25.45
N TRP A 194 11.97 -12.31 26.74
CA TRP A 194 13.14 -12.72 27.48
C TRP A 194 13.64 -14.13 27.13
N ALA A 195 12.81 -14.97 26.52
CA ALA A 195 13.21 -16.28 26.01
C ALA A 195 14.07 -16.19 24.74
N TYR A 196 13.98 -15.07 23.99
CA TYR A 196 14.77 -14.83 22.77
C TYR A 196 16.10 -14.08 23.01
N ILE A 197 16.40 -13.70 24.25
CA ILE A 197 17.56 -12.84 24.58
C ILE A 197 18.54 -13.61 25.47
N ASP A 198 19.75 -13.82 24.96
CA ASP A 198 20.86 -14.35 25.76
C ASP A 198 21.25 -13.37 26.87
N ASN A 199 21.61 -13.89 28.05
CA ASN A 199 21.94 -13.08 29.23
C ASN A 199 20.82 -12.10 29.66
N SER A 200 19.56 -12.46 29.41
CA SER A 200 18.37 -11.64 29.72
C SER A 200 18.33 -11.10 31.17
N GLN A 201 18.96 -11.80 32.13
CA GLN A 201 19.00 -11.38 33.53
C GLN A 201 19.70 -10.03 33.76
N ILE A 202 20.76 -9.73 32.99
CA ILE A 202 21.49 -8.45 33.10
C ILE A 202 20.57 -7.30 32.68
N TYR A 203 19.88 -7.45 31.56
CA TYR A 203 18.95 -6.47 31.04
C TYR A 203 17.73 -6.28 31.94
N LYS A 204 17.20 -7.38 32.50
CA LYS A 204 16.12 -7.32 33.51
C LYS A 204 16.53 -6.54 34.75
N ASN A 205 17.74 -6.77 35.28
CA ASN A 205 18.25 -6.04 36.43
C ASN A 205 18.42 -4.54 36.12
N ASN A 206 18.96 -4.20 34.95
CA ASN A 206 19.10 -2.80 34.52
C ASN A 206 17.74 -2.09 34.37
N LEU A 207 16.74 -2.76 33.79
CA LEU A 207 15.36 -2.25 33.72
C LEU A 207 14.75 -2.07 35.11
N CYS A 208 14.96 -3.00 36.04
CA CYS A 208 14.53 -2.87 37.43
C CYS A 208 15.16 -1.66 38.13
N ASN A 209 16.46 -1.42 37.90
CA ASN A 209 17.18 -0.28 38.47
C ASN A 209 16.65 1.04 37.91
N LEU A 210 16.43 1.11 36.59
CA LEU A 210 15.84 2.28 35.92
C LEU A 210 14.41 2.55 36.44
N TYR A 211 13.58 1.51 36.51
CA TYR A 211 12.21 1.60 37.05
C TYR A 211 12.22 2.15 38.48
N SER A 212 13.10 1.62 39.33
CA SER A 212 13.23 2.03 40.73
C SER A 212 13.66 3.49 40.84
N ALA A 213 14.65 3.91 40.05
CA ALA A 213 15.13 5.29 40.04
C ALA A 213 14.05 6.30 39.61
N ILE A 214 13.27 5.97 38.57
CA ILE A 214 12.14 6.80 38.11
C ILE A 214 11.03 6.81 39.17
N ARG A 215 10.67 5.64 39.72
CA ARG A 215 9.60 5.49 40.70
C ARG A 215 9.83 6.30 41.98
N VAL A 216 11.06 6.38 42.48
CA VAL A 216 11.39 7.21 43.65
C VAL A 216 11.05 8.68 43.40
N LYS A 217 11.44 9.21 42.23
CA LYS A 217 11.12 10.60 41.85
C LYS A 217 9.61 10.80 41.65
N TYR A 218 8.95 9.85 40.98
CA TYR A 218 7.50 9.86 40.78
C TYR A 218 6.73 9.91 42.10
N LEU A 219 7.06 9.05 43.08
CA LEU A 219 6.37 9.03 44.38
C LEU A 219 6.53 10.36 45.14
N LYS A 220 7.71 10.99 45.06
CA LYS A 220 7.94 12.31 45.64
C LYS A 220 7.04 13.38 45.01
N GLN A 221 6.94 13.39 43.67
CA GLN A 221 6.07 14.33 42.96
C GLN A 221 4.59 14.03 43.17
N MET A 222 4.19 12.74 43.23
CA MET A 222 2.82 12.31 43.49
C MET A 222 2.35 12.76 44.87
N LYS A 223 3.22 12.65 45.89
CA LYS A 223 2.94 13.18 47.23
C LYS A 223 2.71 14.69 47.20
N LEU A 224 3.57 15.44 46.51
CA LEU A 224 3.39 16.89 46.30
C LEU A 224 2.07 17.20 45.60
N ARG A 225 1.75 16.49 44.51
CA ARG A 225 0.47 16.59 43.78
C ARG A 225 -0.73 16.39 44.71
N SER A 226 -0.71 15.35 45.54
CA SER A 226 -1.81 15.10 46.50
C SER A 226 -1.96 16.18 47.56
N ILE A 227 -0.84 16.74 48.03
CA ILE A 227 -0.86 17.86 48.99
C ILE A 227 -1.47 19.09 48.33
N TYR A 228 -1.03 19.45 47.11
CA TYR A 228 -1.59 20.59 46.37
C TYR A 228 -3.08 20.43 46.10
N ILE A 229 -3.54 19.24 45.70
CA ILE A 229 -4.97 18.97 45.51
C ILE A 229 -5.75 19.20 46.81
N ALA A 230 -5.26 18.67 47.94
CA ALA A 230 -5.91 18.83 49.23
C ALA A 230 -5.95 20.30 49.69
N VAL A 231 -4.82 21.02 49.56
CA VAL A 231 -4.72 22.43 49.91
C VAL A 231 -5.62 23.29 49.03
N ASN A 232 -5.62 23.07 47.71
CA ASN A 232 -6.50 23.77 46.78
C ASN A 232 -7.97 23.54 47.12
N LYS A 233 -8.36 22.29 47.44
CA LYS A 233 -9.73 21.98 47.87
C LYS A 233 -10.13 22.78 49.13
N SER A 234 -9.25 22.86 50.13
CA SER A 234 -9.48 23.67 51.32
C SER A 234 -9.55 25.17 51.00
N LEU A 235 -8.68 25.68 50.14
CA LEU A 235 -8.70 27.08 49.69
C LEU A 235 -10.00 27.42 48.99
N THR A 236 -10.46 26.58 48.06
CA THR A 236 -11.73 26.75 47.36
C THR A 236 -12.90 26.76 48.34
N SER A 237 -12.98 25.81 49.27
CA SER A 237 -14.06 25.80 50.28
C SER A 237 -14.07 27.05 51.16
N ILE A 238 -12.90 27.56 51.56
CA ILE A 238 -12.79 28.81 52.33
C ILE A 238 -13.24 30.00 51.48
N LYS A 239 -12.79 30.08 50.23
CA LYS A 239 -13.17 31.14 49.27
C LYS A 239 -14.68 31.15 49.03
N ASP A 240 -15.29 29.98 48.82
CA ASP A 240 -16.72 29.84 48.59
C ASP A 240 -17.54 30.26 49.81
N PHE A 241 -17.15 29.80 51.01
CA PHE A 241 -17.82 30.17 52.25
C PHE A 241 -17.76 31.68 52.50
N VAL A 242 -16.58 32.28 52.35
CA VAL A 242 -16.40 33.73 52.52
C VAL A 242 -17.18 34.49 51.44
N SER A 243 -17.12 34.07 50.18
CA SER A 243 -17.88 34.68 49.07
C SER A 243 -19.39 34.67 49.35
N HIS A 244 -19.94 33.52 49.76
CA HIS A 244 -21.35 33.37 50.08
C HIS A 244 -21.80 34.29 51.23
N GLN A 245 -21.00 34.40 52.29
CA GLN A 245 -21.34 35.22 53.45
C GLN A 245 -21.15 36.72 53.20
N THR A 246 -20.30 37.09 52.23
CA THR A 246 -19.83 38.48 52.10
C THR A 246 -20.23 39.17 50.80
N GLY A 247 -20.79 38.43 49.84
CA GLY A 247 -21.15 38.90 48.49
C GLY A 247 -19.96 39.32 47.63
N GLN A 248 -18.73 39.09 48.10
CA GLN A 248 -17.50 39.52 47.42
C GLN A 248 -17.05 38.46 46.42
N ARG A 249 -16.58 38.91 45.25
CA ARG A 249 -16.01 38.04 44.22
C ARG A 249 -14.72 37.40 44.72
N THR A 250 -14.49 36.16 44.32
CA THR A 250 -13.24 35.44 44.61
C THR A 250 -12.13 35.89 43.67
N LEU A 251 -10.87 35.67 44.08
CA LEU A 251 -9.72 35.89 43.21
C LEU A 251 -9.89 35.00 41.97
N PRO A 252 -9.94 35.56 40.74
CA PRO A 252 -10.09 34.76 39.54
C PRO A 252 -8.86 33.86 39.35
N GLU A 253 -9.09 32.64 38.85
CA GLU A 253 -8.04 31.68 38.55
C GLU A 253 -7.74 31.67 37.05
N PHE A 254 -6.47 31.53 36.70
CA PHE A 254 -6.02 31.46 35.32
C PHE A 254 -4.84 30.52 35.17
N ASP A 255 -4.95 29.55 34.28
CA ASP A 255 -3.90 28.58 34.00
C ASP A 255 -2.92 29.16 32.97
N PHE A 256 -1.94 29.92 33.47
CA PHE A 256 -0.90 30.52 32.64
C PHE A 256 -0.02 29.45 31.97
N LEU A 257 0.23 28.32 32.62
CA LEU A 257 1.09 27.27 32.07
C LEU A 257 0.46 26.63 30.84
N THR A 258 -0.82 26.26 30.92
CA THR A 258 -1.54 25.69 29.77
C THR A 258 -1.70 26.75 28.67
N LYS A 259 -1.95 28.02 29.03
CA LYS A 259 -2.00 29.10 28.04
C LYS A 259 -0.68 29.31 27.31
N MET A 260 0.44 29.33 28.04
CA MET A 260 1.78 29.46 27.46
C MET A 260 2.13 28.25 26.58
N ARG A 261 1.83 27.03 27.03
CA ARG A 261 2.01 25.82 26.22
C ARG A 261 1.25 25.92 24.91
N ARG A 262 0.00 26.39 24.95
CA ARG A 262 -0.83 26.57 23.77
C ARG A 262 -0.23 27.59 22.79
N ILE A 263 0.30 28.72 23.28
CA ILE A 263 0.98 29.72 22.44
C ILE A 263 2.19 29.09 21.72
N VAL A 264 3.02 28.34 22.46
CA VAL A 264 4.19 27.65 21.87
C VAL A 264 3.76 26.60 20.85
N GLN A 265 2.69 25.85 21.11
CA GLN A 265 2.12 24.91 20.14
C GLN A 265 1.65 25.64 18.87
N GLU A 266 0.92 26.75 19.02
CA GLU A 266 0.45 27.57 17.90
C GLU A 266 1.61 28.05 17.02
N GLU A 267 2.69 28.53 17.63
CA GLU A 267 3.91 28.92 16.92
C GLU A 267 4.53 27.75 16.16
N LYS A 268 4.69 26.60 16.81
CA LYS A 268 5.31 25.40 16.20
C LYS A 268 4.50 24.81 15.07
N ILE A 269 3.17 24.80 15.19
CA ILE A 269 2.25 24.36 14.13
C ILE A 269 2.38 25.29 12.93
N ASN A 270 2.33 26.61 13.15
CA ASN A 270 2.45 27.59 12.08
C ASN A 270 3.84 27.54 11.41
N GLU A 271 4.92 27.35 12.17
CA GLU A 271 6.29 27.20 11.67
C GLU A 271 6.41 25.96 10.76
N TRP A 272 5.96 24.80 11.23
CA TRP A 272 6.03 23.55 10.47
C TRP A 272 5.22 23.64 9.18
N MET A 273 3.95 24.05 9.27
CA MET A 273 3.07 24.19 8.11
C MET A 273 3.57 25.23 7.11
N SER A 274 4.13 26.35 7.58
CA SER A 274 4.71 27.40 6.72
C SER A 274 5.96 26.94 5.99
N SER A 275 6.77 26.07 6.61
CA SER A 275 8.00 25.54 6.02
C SER A 275 7.75 24.45 4.97
N PHE A 276 6.54 23.90 4.93
CA PHE A 276 6.23 22.75 4.10
C PHE A 276 6.27 23.08 2.60
N GLN A 277 7.07 22.33 1.86
CA GLN A 277 7.17 22.39 0.40
C GLN A 277 6.60 21.11 -0.22
N PRO A 278 6.16 21.14 -1.49
CA PRO A 278 5.75 19.93 -2.19
C PRO A 278 6.81 18.82 -2.08
N LEU A 279 6.38 17.64 -1.65
CA LEU A 279 7.24 16.51 -1.36
C LEU A 279 6.66 15.23 -1.98
N ASP A 280 7.49 14.52 -2.73
CA ASP A 280 7.17 13.19 -3.23
C ASP A 280 7.32 12.17 -2.09
N ILE A 281 6.21 11.62 -1.62
CA ILE A 281 6.18 10.67 -0.49
C ILE A 281 6.28 9.22 -0.95
N ALA A 282 5.99 8.96 -2.22
CA ALA A 282 6.23 7.69 -2.85
C ALA A 282 6.61 7.89 -4.32
N ASN A 283 7.55 7.07 -4.77
CA ASN A 283 8.03 7.07 -6.13
C ASN A 283 8.40 5.62 -6.50
N LYS A 284 7.60 5.02 -7.38
CA LYS A 284 7.79 3.64 -7.82
C LYS A 284 7.88 3.58 -9.34
N ASN A 285 8.92 2.91 -9.82
CA ASN A 285 9.11 2.61 -11.24
C ASN A 285 8.51 1.23 -11.55
N LEU A 286 7.68 1.15 -12.59
CA LEU A 286 6.95 -0.05 -13.02
C LEU A 286 6.96 -0.13 -14.55
N LEU A 287 7.79 -1.02 -15.11
CA LEU A 287 7.92 -1.30 -16.57
C LEU A 287 7.94 -0.05 -17.48
N GLY A 288 8.68 0.99 -17.08
CA GLY A 288 8.80 2.25 -17.82
C GLY A 288 7.79 3.32 -17.45
N TYR A 289 6.92 3.05 -16.49
CA TYR A 289 6.07 4.06 -15.85
C TYR A 289 6.60 4.42 -14.48
N LYS A 290 6.36 5.66 -14.07
CA LYS A 290 6.71 6.19 -12.77
C LYS A 290 5.46 6.69 -12.09
N ILE A 291 5.07 6.03 -11.01
CA ILE A 291 3.94 6.45 -10.17
C ILE A 291 4.52 7.29 -9.03
N ILE A 292 4.19 8.57 -9.03
CA ILE A 292 4.65 9.54 -8.03
C ILE A 292 3.46 10.04 -7.24
N THR A 293 3.48 9.83 -5.92
CA THR A 293 2.51 10.43 -5.00
C THR A 293 3.16 11.60 -4.31
N THR A 294 2.61 12.79 -4.51
CA THR A 294 3.10 14.05 -3.96
C THR A 294 2.09 14.61 -2.96
N ILE A 295 2.60 15.12 -1.84
CA ILE A 295 1.82 15.98 -0.92
C ILE A 295 2.30 17.43 -1.05
N ALA A 296 1.36 18.36 -1.00
CA ALA A 296 1.63 19.78 -1.18
C ALA A 296 0.67 20.65 -0.37
N PRO A 297 1.01 21.93 -0.12
CA PRO A 297 0.04 22.87 0.44
C PRO A 297 -1.15 23.12 -0.50
N TYR A 298 -2.33 23.33 0.07
CA TYR A 298 -3.53 23.69 -0.70
C TYR A 298 -3.38 25.04 -1.40
N LYS A 299 -3.72 25.10 -2.69
CA LYS A 299 -3.74 26.31 -3.52
C LYS A 299 -5.16 26.85 -3.74
N SER A 300 -6.19 26.03 -3.61
CA SER A 300 -7.58 26.46 -3.84
C SER A 300 -8.60 25.76 -2.95
N ALA A 301 -9.79 26.37 -2.85
CA ALA A 301 -10.93 25.75 -2.17
C ALA A 301 -11.46 24.53 -2.94
N SER A 302 -11.29 24.49 -4.26
CA SER A 302 -11.66 23.34 -5.09
C SER A 302 -10.82 22.12 -4.73
N GLU A 303 -9.48 22.27 -4.69
CA GLU A 303 -8.57 21.20 -4.27
C GLU A 303 -8.94 20.62 -2.89
N PHE A 304 -9.28 21.50 -1.93
CA PHE A 304 -9.71 21.06 -0.60
C PHE A 304 -11.01 20.26 -0.64
N LYS A 305 -12.01 20.71 -1.42
CA LYS A 305 -13.27 19.98 -1.58
C LYS A 305 -13.09 18.65 -2.31
N ASP A 306 -12.19 18.60 -3.29
CA ASP A 306 -11.92 17.38 -4.05
C ASP A 306 -11.35 16.26 -3.18
N ILE A 307 -10.49 16.62 -2.22
CA ILE A 307 -9.88 15.69 -1.27
C ILE A 307 -10.83 15.33 -0.12
N THR A 308 -11.48 16.31 0.50
CA THR A 308 -12.33 16.09 1.69
C THR A 308 -13.75 15.66 1.35
N LYS A 309 -14.15 15.75 0.08
CA LYS A 309 -15.52 15.48 -0.42
C LYS A 309 -16.61 16.29 0.31
N THR A 310 -16.24 17.40 0.95
CA THR A 310 -17.20 18.24 1.68
C THR A 310 -18.06 19.08 0.73
N LYS A 311 -19.35 19.18 1.06
CA LYS A 311 -20.30 20.08 0.37
C LYS A 311 -20.31 21.49 0.97
N VAL A 312 -19.69 21.68 2.13
CA VAL A 312 -19.70 22.95 2.88
C VAL A 312 -18.87 24.01 2.14
N ALA A 313 -19.27 25.28 2.25
CA ALA A 313 -18.45 26.40 1.76
C ALA A 313 -17.20 26.55 2.64
N VAL A 314 -16.02 26.50 1.99
CA VAL A 314 -14.70 26.51 2.66
C VAL A 314 -13.80 27.64 2.17
N ALA A 315 -14.31 28.58 1.37
CA ALA A 315 -13.50 29.67 0.81
C ALA A 315 -12.91 30.57 1.90
N ASP A 316 -13.71 30.88 2.92
CA ASP A 316 -13.32 31.62 4.12
C ASP A 316 -12.27 30.89 4.97
N ILE A 317 -12.39 29.56 5.07
CA ILE A 317 -11.42 28.73 5.78
C ILE A 317 -10.09 28.70 5.01
N ILE A 318 -10.14 28.42 3.71
CA ILE A 318 -8.93 28.31 2.86
C ILE A 318 -8.21 29.66 2.71
N ASP A 319 -8.92 30.78 2.79
CA ASP A 319 -8.28 32.10 2.87
C ASP A 319 -7.35 32.23 4.09
N LYS A 320 -7.74 31.69 5.25
CA LYS A 320 -6.87 31.64 6.45
C LYS A 320 -5.63 30.77 6.22
N TYR A 321 -5.80 29.61 5.57
CA TYR A 321 -4.69 28.73 5.19
C TYR A 321 -3.69 29.44 4.29
N LYS A 322 -4.16 30.12 3.24
CA LYS A 322 -3.32 30.89 2.31
C LYS A 322 -2.58 32.04 2.97
N LYS A 323 -3.21 32.69 3.95
CA LYS A 323 -2.59 33.74 4.78
C LYS A 323 -1.60 33.20 5.82
N LYS A 324 -1.29 31.90 5.80
CA LYS A 324 -0.41 31.20 6.76
C LYS A 324 -0.87 31.29 8.21
N LYS A 325 -2.18 31.49 8.43
CA LYS A 325 -2.82 31.46 9.75
C LYS A 325 -3.39 30.07 9.99
N PHE A 326 -2.50 29.08 10.14
CA PHE A 326 -2.89 27.66 10.17
C PHE A 326 -3.68 27.31 11.43
N THR A 327 -3.37 27.93 12.57
CA THR A 327 -4.12 27.73 13.81
C THR A 327 -5.54 28.26 13.72
N ASP A 328 -5.74 29.45 13.15
CA ASP A 328 -7.08 30.02 12.88
C ASP A 328 -7.87 29.19 11.87
N TYR A 329 -7.17 28.62 10.88
CA TYR A 329 -7.71 27.68 9.90
C TYR A 329 -8.23 26.41 10.59
N LEU A 330 -7.43 25.80 11.46
CA LEU A 330 -7.78 24.58 12.18
C LEU A 330 -8.97 24.79 13.14
N ILE A 331 -9.01 25.92 13.84
CA ILE A 331 -10.16 26.29 14.68
C ILE A 331 -11.41 26.44 13.82
N ALA A 332 -11.32 27.13 12.68
CA ALA A 332 -12.46 27.32 11.78
C ALA A 332 -12.99 26.00 11.19
N LEU A 333 -12.11 25.02 10.94
CA LEU A 333 -12.52 23.67 10.56
C LEU A 333 -13.35 22.99 11.66
N SER A 334 -12.91 23.12 12.91
CA SER A 334 -13.62 22.57 14.07
C SER A 334 -14.98 23.26 14.28
N GLU A 335 -15.03 24.59 14.18
CA GLU A 335 -16.27 25.37 14.34
C GLU A 335 -17.33 25.01 13.28
N LYS A 336 -16.90 24.62 12.07
CA LYS A 336 -17.80 24.14 11.01
C LYS A 336 -18.10 22.64 11.07
N ASN A 337 -17.68 21.93 12.12
CA ASN A 337 -17.81 20.47 12.26
C ASN A 337 -17.25 19.69 11.06
N LEU A 338 -16.20 20.22 10.41
CA LEU A 338 -15.54 19.58 9.26
C LEU A 338 -14.38 18.68 9.69
N PHE A 339 -13.89 18.85 10.91
CA PHE A 339 -12.70 18.18 11.39
C PHE A 339 -13.01 16.76 11.90
N VAL A 340 -12.47 15.75 11.21
CA VAL A 340 -12.44 14.36 11.66
C VAL A 340 -11.01 13.98 12.06
N PRO A 341 -10.71 13.66 13.33
CA PRO A 341 -9.33 13.40 13.77
C PRO A 341 -8.59 12.32 12.98
N LYS A 342 -9.32 11.32 12.46
CA LYS A 342 -8.76 10.23 11.64
C LYS A 342 -8.20 10.74 10.30
N ASP A 343 -8.83 11.77 9.73
CA ASP A 343 -8.52 12.28 8.40
C ASP A 343 -7.68 13.57 8.43
N ILE A 344 -7.02 13.84 9.57
CA ILE A 344 -6.32 15.11 9.79
C ILE A 344 -5.40 15.53 8.64
N VAL A 345 -4.66 14.58 8.07
CA VAL A 345 -3.69 14.87 7.00
C VAL A 345 -4.37 15.36 5.73
N ASN A 346 -5.59 14.90 5.46
CA ASN A 346 -6.41 15.40 4.36
C ASN A 346 -6.82 16.86 4.57
N TYR A 347 -6.88 17.34 5.81
CA TYR A 347 -7.10 18.77 6.07
C TYR A 347 -5.80 19.57 6.01
N LEU A 348 -4.66 18.97 6.34
CA LEU A 348 -3.38 19.68 6.37
C LEU A 348 -2.78 19.87 4.97
N PHE A 349 -2.86 18.86 4.10
CA PHE A 349 -2.16 18.85 2.82
C PHE A 349 -3.06 18.38 1.67
N TYR A 350 -2.85 19.00 0.51
CA TYR A 350 -3.32 18.49 -0.77
C TYR A 350 -2.47 17.29 -1.17
N ARG A 351 -3.10 16.30 -1.80
CA ARG A 351 -2.43 15.12 -2.33
C ARG A 351 -2.73 14.96 -3.81
N LYS A 352 -1.73 14.55 -4.57
CA LYS A 352 -1.86 14.27 -5.99
C LYS A 352 -0.93 13.12 -6.38
N THR A 353 -1.46 12.11 -7.05
CA THR A 353 -0.65 11.15 -7.78
C THR A 353 -0.60 11.51 -9.25
N LYS A 354 0.58 11.29 -9.83
CA LYS A 354 0.80 11.35 -11.26
C LYS A 354 1.42 10.05 -11.71
N ILE A 355 0.96 9.57 -12.85
CA ILE A 355 1.62 8.51 -13.59
C ILE A 355 2.34 9.17 -14.75
N LEU A 356 3.66 9.05 -14.75
CA LEU A 356 4.52 9.54 -15.81
C LEU A 356 5.05 8.36 -16.61
N ASN A 357 5.19 8.54 -17.92
CA ASN A 357 5.92 7.59 -18.76
C ASN A 357 7.46 7.80 -18.65
N GLU A 358 8.25 7.01 -19.39
CA GLU A 358 9.71 7.09 -19.42
C GLU A 358 10.24 8.50 -19.77
N ASN A 359 9.44 9.27 -20.52
CA ASN A 359 9.77 10.63 -20.94
C ASN A 359 9.28 11.71 -19.96
N GLY A 360 8.72 11.33 -18.81
CA GLY A 360 8.23 12.26 -17.80
C GLY A 360 6.90 12.95 -18.15
N MET A 361 6.20 12.50 -19.19
CA MET A 361 4.90 13.03 -19.60
C MET A 361 3.76 12.22 -18.98
N GLU A 362 2.60 12.86 -18.74
CA GLU A 362 1.39 12.15 -18.30
C GLU A 362 0.95 11.16 -19.39
N ALA A 363 0.57 9.95 -18.96
CA ALA A 363 0.30 8.84 -19.86
C ALA A 363 -0.90 9.10 -20.79
N SER A 364 -0.78 8.78 -22.09
CA SER A 364 -1.90 8.80 -23.04
C SER A 364 -2.89 7.63 -22.80
N GLY A 365 -4.06 7.65 -23.44
CA GLY A 365 -5.06 6.58 -23.27
C GLY A 365 -4.53 5.16 -23.60
N GLY A 366 -3.72 5.00 -24.65
CA GLY A 366 -3.08 3.71 -24.94
C GLY A 366 -2.00 3.31 -23.92
N GLN A 367 -1.32 4.30 -23.31
CA GLN A 367 -0.38 4.07 -22.23
C GLN A 367 -1.07 3.70 -20.90
N ALA A 368 -2.34 4.10 -20.73
CA ALA A 368 -3.16 3.68 -19.59
C ALA A 368 -3.42 2.17 -19.62
N VAL A 369 -3.72 1.60 -20.80
CA VAL A 369 -3.90 0.14 -20.98
C VAL A 369 -2.64 -0.62 -20.54
N ALA A 370 -1.49 -0.18 -21.05
CA ALA A 370 -0.19 -0.77 -20.78
C ALA A 370 0.17 -0.71 -19.28
N LEU A 371 -0.15 0.40 -18.62
CA LEU A 371 0.03 0.55 -17.18
C LEU A 371 -0.91 -0.35 -16.38
N ALA A 372 -2.20 -0.42 -16.75
CA ALA A 372 -3.18 -1.25 -16.07
C ALA A 372 -2.75 -2.72 -16.12
N LEU A 373 -2.35 -3.20 -17.29
CA LEU A 373 -1.79 -4.53 -17.47
C LEU A 373 -0.53 -4.75 -16.62
N THR A 374 0.39 -3.77 -16.59
CA THR A 374 1.60 -3.84 -15.77
C THR A 374 1.28 -3.99 -14.28
N LEU A 375 0.31 -3.23 -13.77
CA LEU A 375 -0.13 -3.29 -12.38
C LEU A 375 -0.78 -4.64 -12.07
N SER A 376 -1.69 -5.11 -12.93
CA SER A 376 -2.30 -6.43 -12.75
C SER A 376 -1.29 -7.57 -12.82
N LEU A 377 -0.25 -7.48 -13.66
CA LEU A 377 0.85 -8.44 -13.67
C LEU A 377 1.64 -8.39 -12.35
N GLU A 378 1.88 -7.21 -11.77
CA GLU A 378 2.50 -7.09 -10.46
C GLU A 378 1.63 -7.71 -9.35
N ASP A 379 0.34 -7.38 -9.30
CA ASP A 379 -0.57 -7.88 -8.27
C ASP A 379 -0.77 -9.41 -8.38
N SER A 380 -0.73 -9.95 -9.61
CA SER A 380 -0.83 -11.38 -9.88
C SER A 380 0.30 -12.21 -9.26
N THR A 381 1.44 -11.60 -8.92
CA THR A 381 2.55 -12.29 -8.25
C THR A 381 2.20 -12.83 -6.86
N SER A 382 1.11 -12.33 -6.26
CA SER A 382 0.58 -12.79 -4.97
C SER A 382 -0.08 -14.18 -5.02
N LYS A 383 -0.34 -14.72 -6.22
CA LYS A 383 -0.98 -16.03 -6.46
C LYS A 383 -0.02 -16.97 -7.20
N ASP A 384 -0.24 -18.28 -7.13
CA ASP A 384 0.60 -19.27 -7.82
C ASP A 384 0.12 -19.57 -9.25
N ILE A 385 -1.17 -19.37 -9.55
CA ILE A 385 -1.75 -19.55 -10.90
C ILE A 385 -2.21 -18.20 -11.46
N ILE A 386 -1.76 -17.86 -12.66
CA ILE A 386 -2.09 -16.60 -13.33
C ILE A 386 -2.75 -16.91 -14.67
N LEU A 387 -3.97 -16.40 -14.88
CA LEU A 387 -4.70 -16.49 -16.15
C LEU A 387 -4.67 -15.13 -16.85
N ILE A 388 -4.23 -15.10 -18.10
CA ILE A 388 -4.11 -13.87 -18.89
C ILE A 388 -4.96 -14.03 -20.15
N ASP A 389 -6.06 -13.29 -20.23
CA ASP A 389 -7.05 -13.39 -21.31
C ASP A 389 -6.97 -12.19 -22.26
N GLU A 390 -6.36 -12.38 -23.44
CA GLU A 390 -6.18 -11.38 -24.50
C GLU A 390 -5.62 -10.02 -24.01
N PRO A 391 -4.42 -9.98 -23.41
CA PRO A 391 -3.83 -8.76 -22.87
C PRO A 391 -3.44 -7.72 -23.93
N GLU A 392 -3.41 -8.10 -25.22
CA GLU A 392 -2.87 -7.30 -26.33
C GLU A 392 -3.81 -6.24 -26.93
N ALA A 393 -5.10 -6.21 -26.58
CA ALA A 393 -6.17 -5.61 -27.40
C ALA A 393 -6.02 -4.11 -27.75
N SER A 394 -5.09 -3.38 -27.12
CA SER A 394 -4.77 -1.99 -27.44
C SER A 394 -3.27 -1.67 -27.31
N LEU A 395 -2.42 -2.69 -27.42
CA LEU A 395 -0.96 -2.57 -27.30
C LEU A 395 -0.29 -2.66 -28.67
N ASP A 396 0.77 -1.87 -28.87
CA ASP A 396 1.59 -1.98 -30.08
C ASP A 396 2.55 -3.18 -30.01
N ASN A 397 3.05 -3.59 -31.18
CA ASN A 397 3.95 -4.74 -31.29
C ASN A 397 5.30 -4.52 -30.57
N ASP A 398 5.74 -3.26 -30.39
CA ASP A 398 6.99 -2.95 -29.71
C ASP A 398 6.88 -3.21 -28.20
N PHE A 399 5.81 -2.73 -27.58
CA PHE A 399 5.49 -2.99 -26.18
C PHE A 399 5.27 -4.48 -25.92
N ILE A 400 4.52 -5.16 -26.80
CA ILE A 400 4.29 -6.61 -26.69
C ILE A 400 5.62 -7.35 -26.67
N LYS A 401 6.50 -7.08 -27.63
CA LYS A 401 7.78 -7.78 -27.78
C LYS A 401 8.79 -7.44 -26.69
N ASN A 402 8.96 -6.16 -26.37
CA ASN A 402 10.07 -5.69 -25.53
C ASN A 402 9.72 -5.62 -24.04
N LYS A 403 8.42 -5.54 -23.67
CA LYS A 403 7.99 -5.42 -22.28
C LYS A 403 7.08 -6.56 -21.84
N LEU A 404 6.00 -6.84 -22.57
CA LEU A 404 5.01 -7.82 -22.14
C LEU A 404 5.56 -9.25 -22.18
N VAL A 405 6.11 -9.70 -23.31
CA VAL A 405 6.66 -11.06 -23.48
C VAL A 405 7.75 -11.37 -22.44
N PRO A 406 8.76 -10.52 -22.20
CA PRO A 406 9.76 -10.75 -21.16
C PRO A 406 9.15 -10.85 -19.76
N THR A 407 8.13 -10.03 -19.47
CA THR A 407 7.45 -10.04 -18.16
C THR A 407 6.69 -11.33 -17.94
N ILE A 408 5.89 -11.77 -18.92
CA ILE A 408 5.15 -13.04 -18.85
C ILE A 408 6.11 -14.23 -18.75
N LYS A 409 7.20 -14.24 -19.54
CA LYS A 409 8.24 -15.28 -19.43
C LYS A 409 8.89 -15.32 -18.06
N LYS A 410 9.12 -14.16 -17.44
CA LYS A 410 9.66 -14.09 -16.07
C LYS A 410 8.66 -14.67 -15.07
N LEU A 411 7.38 -14.36 -15.18
CA LEU A 411 6.33 -14.94 -14.33
C LEU A 411 6.27 -16.46 -14.49
N GLY A 412 6.29 -16.98 -15.73
CA GLY A 412 6.26 -18.41 -16.02
C GLY A 412 7.44 -19.23 -15.49
N LYS A 413 8.51 -18.59 -14.98
CA LYS A 413 9.63 -19.29 -14.31
C LYS A 413 9.36 -19.59 -12.85
N GLU A 414 8.48 -18.81 -12.22
CA GLU A 414 8.19 -18.89 -10.78
C GLU A 414 6.75 -19.33 -10.51
N LYS A 415 5.86 -19.21 -11.50
CA LYS A 415 4.40 -19.32 -11.40
C LYS A 415 3.83 -20.09 -12.58
N THR A 416 2.66 -20.68 -12.39
CA THR A 416 1.90 -21.30 -13.49
C THR A 416 1.12 -20.23 -14.23
N VAL A 417 1.45 -20.00 -15.49
CA VAL A 417 0.83 -18.93 -16.30
C VAL A 417 0.11 -19.51 -17.50
N PHE A 418 -1.16 -19.17 -17.66
CA PHE A 418 -1.96 -19.48 -18.85
C PHE A 418 -2.23 -18.21 -19.64
N VAL A 419 -1.83 -18.18 -20.91
CA VAL A 419 -2.04 -17.03 -21.79
C VAL A 419 -2.98 -17.41 -22.92
N VAL A 420 -4.09 -16.70 -23.04
CA VAL A 420 -4.97 -16.71 -24.21
C VAL A 420 -4.63 -15.50 -25.06
N THR A 421 -4.40 -15.72 -26.36
CA THR A 421 -4.11 -14.65 -27.31
C THR A 421 -4.59 -15.02 -28.70
N HIS A 422 -4.87 -14.02 -29.52
CA HIS A 422 -5.05 -14.13 -30.96
C HIS A 422 -4.03 -13.28 -31.74
N ASN A 423 -3.13 -12.61 -31.04
CA ASN A 423 -2.09 -11.78 -31.63
C ASN A 423 -0.87 -12.62 -32.00
N SER A 424 -0.51 -12.62 -33.29
CA SER A 424 0.59 -13.44 -33.78
C SER A 424 1.95 -13.03 -33.20
N THR A 425 2.18 -11.74 -32.92
CA THR A 425 3.41 -11.27 -32.25
C THR A 425 3.50 -11.83 -30.83
N LEU A 426 2.44 -11.74 -30.03
CA LEU A 426 2.42 -12.27 -28.67
C LEU A 426 2.58 -13.79 -28.70
N GLY A 427 1.74 -14.50 -29.45
CA GLY A 427 1.75 -15.97 -29.53
C GLY A 427 3.09 -16.54 -30.01
N SER A 428 3.68 -15.98 -31.08
CA SER A 428 4.94 -16.49 -31.64
C SER A 428 6.18 -16.17 -30.79
N MET A 429 6.20 -15.00 -30.14
CA MET A 429 7.35 -14.59 -29.33
C MET A 429 7.32 -15.17 -27.90
N LEU A 430 6.14 -15.61 -27.44
CA LEU A 430 5.95 -16.14 -26.10
C LEU A 430 6.74 -17.44 -25.87
N LEU A 431 6.87 -18.30 -26.88
CA LEU A 431 7.58 -19.59 -26.78
C LEU A 431 7.23 -20.35 -25.48
N PRO A 432 5.97 -20.76 -25.32
CA PRO A 432 5.48 -21.42 -24.10
C PRO A 432 6.12 -22.79 -23.91
N ASP A 433 5.99 -23.35 -22.70
CA ASP A 433 6.36 -24.74 -22.45
C ASP A 433 5.34 -25.68 -23.10
N TYR A 434 4.04 -25.34 -22.95
CA TYR A 434 2.92 -26.16 -23.42
C TYR A 434 2.00 -25.36 -24.33
N LEU A 435 1.54 -26.01 -25.40
CA LEU A 435 0.51 -25.51 -26.30
C LEU A 435 -0.81 -26.21 -26.00
N ILE A 436 -1.86 -25.42 -25.80
CA ILE A 436 -3.21 -25.90 -25.52
C ILE A 436 -4.12 -25.42 -26.65
N LEU A 437 -4.76 -26.35 -27.33
CA LEU A 437 -5.70 -26.07 -28.41
C LEU A 437 -7.12 -26.34 -27.95
N THR A 438 -7.98 -25.34 -28.00
CA THR A 438 -9.42 -25.51 -27.80
C THR A 438 -10.14 -25.54 -29.15
N LYS A 439 -11.09 -26.47 -29.32
CA LYS A 439 -11.99 -26.56 -30.47
C LYS A 439 -13.43 -26.78 -29.99
N CYS A 440 -14.40 -26.31 -30.78
CA CYS A 440 -15.81 -26.59 -30.56
C CYS A 440 -16.33 -27.45 -31.71
N GLU A 441 -16.58 -28.73 -31.46
CA GLU A 441 -17.19 -29.67 -32.40
C GLU A 441 -18.56 -30.07 -31.87
N GLN A 442 -19.62 -29.94 -32.68
CA GLN A 442 -20.99 -30.37 -32.31
C GLN A 442 -21.49 -29.85 -30.94
N LYS A 443 -21.20 -28.59 -30.60
CA LYS A 443 -21.51 -27.94 -29.31
C LYS A 443 -20.79 -28.54 -28.09
N LYS A 444 -19.74 -29.34 -28.30
CA LYS A 444 -18.85 -29.82 -27.24
C LYS A 444 -17.47 -29.19 -27.42
N PHE A 445 -16.89 -28.73 -26.32
CA PHE A 445 -15.52 -28.24 -26.30
C PHE A 445 -14.55 -29.42 -26.19
N GLU A 446 -13.67 -29.55 -27.16
CA GLU A 446 -12.54 -30.47 -27.13
C GLU A 446 -11.27 -29.68 -26.84
N ILE A 447 -10.43 -30.19 -25.94
CA ILE A 447 -9.18 -29.55 -25.52
C ILE A 447 -8.05 -30.54 -25.73
N PHE A 448 -7.00 -30.08 -26.39
CA PHE A 448 -5.79 -30.83 -26.67
C PHE A 448 -4.62 -30.09 -26.03
N SER A 449 -3.63 -30.84 -25.54
CA SER A 449 -2.38 -30.26 -25.04
C SER A 449 -1.18 -31.09 -25.47
N GLY A 450 -0.01 -30.47 -25.40
CA GLY A 450 1.29 -31.09 -25.59
C GLY A 450 2.40 -30.06 -25.40
N ASP A 451 3.63 -30.55 -25.23
CA ASP A 451 4.83 -29.73 -25.22
C ASP A 451 4.92 -28.92 -26.51
N TYR A 452 5.35 -27.66 -26.41
CA TYR A 452 5.44 -26.76 -27.56
C TYR A 452 6.36 -27.29 -28.67
N SER A 453 7.34 -28.14 -28.33
CA SER A 453 8.23 -28.79 -29.29
C SER A 453 7.64 -30.06 -29.93
N SER A 454 6.53 -30.57 -29.41
CA SER A 454 5.80 -31.72 -29.96
C SER A 454 5.11 -31.34 -31.27
N LYS A 455 5.11 -32.28 -32.22
CA LYS A 455 4.32 -32.16 -33.46
C LYS A 455 2.84 -32.44 -33.26
N GLU A 456 2.48 -33.10 -32.16
CA GLU A 456 1.13 -33.61 -31.94
C GLU A 456 0.60 -33.11 -30.60
N LEU A 457 -0.62 -32.59 -30.62
CA LEU A 457 -1.41 -32.28 -29.43
C LEU A 457 -2.42 -33.40 -29.21
N THR A 458 -2.55 -33.86 -27.97
CA THR A 458 -3.42 -34.98 -27.59
C THR A 458 -4.52 -34.54 -26.64
N ASN A 459 -5.73 -35.09 -26.80
CA ASN A 459 -6.80 -34.95 -25.81
C ASN A 459 -6.92 -36.18 -24.90
N LEU A 460 -7.84 -36.13 -23.92
CA LEU A 460 -8.09 -37.22 -22.96
C LEU A 460 -8.52 -38.55 -23.60
N VAL A 461 -9.05 -38.52 -24.81
CA VAL A 461 -9.53 -39.70 -25.55
C VAL A 461 -8.47 -40.23 -26.53
N GLY A 462 -7.30 -39.58 -26.60
CA GLY A 462 -6.19 -39.96 -27.48
C GLY A 462 -6.29 -39.49 -28.93
N LYS A 463 -7.26 -38.61 -29.25
CA LYS A 463 -7.33 -37.93 -30.57
C LYS A 463 -6.15 -36.96 -30.67
N LYS A 464 -5.52 -36.93 -31.84
CA LYS A 464 -4.30 -36.18 -32.12
C LYS A 464 -4.53 -35.09 -33.15
N TYR A 465 -3.87 -33.95 -32.99
CA TYR A 465 -3.82 -32.86 -33.96
C TYR A 465 -2.39 -32.39 -34.21
N ASN A 466 -2.09 -31.95 -35.43
CA ASN A 466 -0.82 -31.33 -35.75
C ASN A 466 -0.71 -29.97 -35.03
N SER A 467 0.31 -29.81 -34.20
CA SER A 467 0.56 -28.60 -33.42
C SER A 467 0.91 -27.40 -34.30
N PHE A 468 1.69 -27.61 -35.38
CA PHE A 468 2.13 -26.57 -36.30
C PHE A 468 0.96 -25.99 -37.08
N ASP A 469 0.17 -26.86 -37.73
CA ASP A 469 -0.98 -26.45 -38.52
C ASP A 469 -2.00 -25.71 -37.62
N SER A 470 -2.26 -26.25 -36.43
CA SER A 470 -3.19 -25.63 -35.48
C SER A 470 -2.71 -24.27 -34.98
N PHE A 471 -1.40 -24.08 -34.80
CA PHE A 471 -0.83 -22.81 -34.39
C PHE A 471 -0.90 -21.77 -35.52
N LEU A 472 -0.54 -22.14 -36.75
CA LEU A 472 -0.66 -21.26 -37.91
C LEU A 472 -2.10 -20.88 -38.22
N ASP A 473 -3.03 -21.84 -38.12
CA ASP A 473 -4.45 -21.56 -38.28
C ASP A 473 -4.94 -20.52 -37.27
N ALA A 474 -4.53 -20.66 -36.01
CA ALA A 474 -4.97 -19.77 -34.94
C ALA A 474 -4.32 -18.37 -34.98
N MET A 475 -3.04 -18.27 -35.39
CA MET A 475 -2.27 -17.02 -35.35
C MET A 475 -2.22 -16.27 -36.69
N GLU A 476 -2.20 -17.00 -37.80
CA GLU A 476 -1.88 -16.46 -39.14
C GLU A 476 -2.96 -16.75 -40.19
N ALA A 477 -4.09 -17.35 -39.79
CA ALA A 477 -5.18 -17.78 -40.67
C ALA A 477 -4.77 -18.89 -41.68
N GLY A 478 -3.81 -19.72 -41.29
CA GLY A 478 -3.39 -20.91 -42.02
C GLY A 478 -2.10 -20.73 -42.83
N GLU A 479 -1.64 -21.82 -43.42
CA GLU A 479 -0.35 -21.89 -44.12
C GLU A 479 -0.30 -21.03 -45.40
N ASP A 480 -1.41 -20.95 -46.14
CA ASP A 480 -1.51 -20.15 -47.36
C ASP A 480 -1.27 -18.66 -47.07
N ALA A 481 -1.99 -18.12 -46.08
CA ALA A 481 -1.88 -16.72 -45.68
C ALA A 481 -0.51 -16.38 -45.07
N PHE A 482 0.09 -17.31 -44.31
CA PHE A 482 1.45 -17.17 -43.81
C PHE A 482 2.48 -17.10 -44.95
N SER A 483 2.34 -17.96 -45.96
CA SER A 483 3.23 -18.01 -47.12
C SER A 483 3.15 -16.73 -47.96
N GLU A 484 1.93 -16.23 -48.21
CA GLU A 484 1.71 -14.97 -48.92
C GLU A 484 2.35 -13.78 -48.18
N LYS A 485 2.16 -13.68 -46.85
CA LYS A 485 2.81 -12.65 -46.02
C LYS A 485 4.33 -12.71 -46.11
N LYS A 486 4.90 -13.92 -46.09
CA LYS A 486 6.33 -14.13 -46.19
C LYS A 486 6.87 -13.63 -47.53
N GLU A 487 6.20 -13.94 -48.64
CA GLU A 487 6.57 -13.43 -49.97
C GLU A 487 6.52 -11.90 -50.04
N HIS A 488 5.48 -11.28 -49.47
CA HIS A 488 5.37 -9.82 -49.40
C HIS A 488 6.50 -9.19 -48.57
N TYR A 489 6.85 -9.76 -47.42
CA TYR A 489 7.96 -9.26 -46.61
C TYR A 489 9.32 -9.48 -47.29
N GLU A 490 9.50 -10.60 -47.99
CA GLU A 490 10.71 -10.84 -48.80
C GLU A 490 10.84 -9.84 -49.94
N TYR A 491 9.73 -9.51 -50.62
CA TYR A 491 9.70 -8.45 -51.64
C TYR A 491 10.13 -7.09 -51.06
N LEU A 492 9.55 -6.68 -49.93
CA LEU A 492 9.89 -5.41 -49.26
C LEU A 492 11.34 -5.37 -48.73
N LYS A 493 11.91 -6.51 -48.37
CA LYS A 493 13.30 -6.62 -47.90
C LYS A 493 14.31 -6.55 -49.05
N ASN A 494 13.90 -6.99 -50.24
CA ASN A 494 14.75 -7.05 -51.44
C ASN A 494 14.60 -5.80 -52.33
N GLN A 495 13.75 -4.84 -51.95
CA GLN A 495 13.81 -3.45 -52.38
C GLN A 495 14.86 -2.69 -51.55
#